data_AF-A0A316KZE4-F1
#
_entry.id   AF-A0A316KZE4-F1
#
_cell.length_a   1.000
_cell.length_b   1.000
_cell.length_c   1.000
_cell.angle_alpha   90.00
_cell.angle_beta   90.00
_cell.angle_gamma   90.00
#
_symmetry.space_group_name_H-M   'P 1'
#
loop_
_entity.id
_entity.type
_entity.pdbx_description
1 polymer ?
#
loop_
_entity_poly.entity_id
_entity_poly.type
_entity_poly.pdbx_seq_one_letter_code
_entity_poly.pdbx_strand_id
1 'polypeptide(L)'
;MQKSLFLLLSILIAHTSFSQSIKDLNFLIGDWKVVETIYPGTEKEYQEIGKRTCEYYLNGSFIKCESLTVDQRNLRERSYAYIINYHKKEDVFLVTSLAHDFPLHGKHKWFLDKENKRINAISPKNVIEDRFFRATISYANEKKLVWNGWSSKFLNDKEWVQIFNDVTTKTD
;
A
#
# COMPACT_ATOMS: atom_id res chain seq x y z
N MET A 1 24.71 46.48 -18.89
CA MET A 1 23.86 45.96 -17.79
C MET A 1 22.87 44.87 -18.24
N GLN A 2 23.14 44.12 -19.32
CA GLN A 2 22.20 43.13 -19.87
C GLN A 2 22.58 41.67 -19.55
N LYS A 3 23.82 41.42 -19.08
CA LYS A 3 24.34 40.07 -18.80
C LYS A 3 23.94 39.53 -17.43
N SER A 4 23.55 40.39 -16.49
CA SER A 4 23.15 39.98 -15.13
C SER A 4 21.71 39.49 -15.03
N LEU A 5 20.85 39.83 -16.01
CA LEU A 5 19.44 39.44 -15.99
C LEU A 5 19.23 37.96 -16.36
N PHE A 6 20.11 37.40 -17.19
CA PHE A 6 20.01 36.00 -17.63
C PHE A 6 20.43 35.00 -16.55
N LEU A 7 21.27 35.39 -15.58
CA LEU A 7 21.68 34.50 -14.49
C LEU A 7 20.60 34.29 -13.43
N LEU A 8 19.65 35.21 -13.29
CA LEU A 8 18.52 35.06 -12.35
C LEU A 8 17.42 34.15 -12.91
N LEU A 9 17.26 34.07 -14.24
CA LEU A 9 16.27 33.18 -14.85
C LEU A 9 16.67 31.70 -14.78
N SER A 10 17.97 31.39 -14.82
CA SER A 10 18.47 30.01 -14.75
C SER A 10 18.42 29.42 -13.33
N ILE A 11 18.40 30.25 -12.28
CA ILE A 11 18.29 29.78 -10.88
C ILE A 11 16.83 29.46 -10.51
N LEU A 12 15.84 30.05 -11.20
CA LEU A 12 14.42 29.79 -10.93
C LEU A 12 13.87 28.50 -11.57
N ILE A 13 14.60 27.88 -12.50
CA ILE A 13 14.14 26.66 -13.22
C ILE A 13 14.55 25.37 -12.50
N ALA A 14 15.47 25.42 -11.53
CA ALA A 14 16.03 24.23 -10.87
C ALA A 14 15.23 23.69 -9.67
N HIS A 15 14.04 24.24 -9.39
CA HIS A 15 13.15 23.72 -8.35
C HIS A 15 11.83 23.23 -8.94
N THR A 16 11.89 22.39 -9.96
CA THR A 16 10.84 21.39 -10.15
C THR A 16 10.93 20.41 -8.97
N SER A 17 10.34 20.81 -7.84
CA SER A 17 10.01 19.89 -6.77
C SER A 17 9.13 18.82 -7.42
N PHE A 18 9.71 17.65 -7.68
CA PHE A 18 8.97 16.45 -8.07
C PHE A 18 8.06 16.12 -6.88
N SER A 19 6.90 16.76 -6.83
CA SER A 19 5.85 16.40 -5.89
C SER A 19 5.27 15.10 -6.39
N GLN A 20 5.26 14.09 -5.52
CA GLN A 20 4.49 12.89 -5.77
C GLN A 20 3.02 13.24 -6.03
N SER A 21 2.31 12.32 -6.65
CA SER A 21 0.89 12.41 -6.94
C SER A 21 0.26 11.02 -6.91
N ILE A 22 -1.07 10.97 -6.86
CA ILE A 22 -1.80 9.70 -6.93
C ILE A 22 -1.46 8.87 -8.18
N LYS A 23 -1.02 9.52 -9.26
CA LYS A 23 -0.61 8.86 -10.52
C LYS A 23 0.66 8.02 -10.38
N ASP A 24 1.49 8.26 -9.37
CA ASP A 24 2.67 7.44 -9.11
C ASP A 24 2.28 6.02 -8.65
N LEU A 25 1.00 5.82 -8.29
CA LEU A 25 0.42 4.52 -7.98
C LEU A 25 -0.36 3.89 -9.14
N ASN A 26 -0.17 4.37 -10.37
CA ASN A 26 -0.82 3.81 -11.57
C ASN A 26 -0.60 2.31 -11.75
N PHE A 27 0.51 1.78 -11.26
CA PHE A 27 0.79 0.35 -11.30
C PHE A 27 -0.22 -0.49 -10.53
N LEU A 28 -0.97 0.09 -9.58
CA LEU A 28 -2.05 -0.59 -8.87
C LEU A 28 -3.28 -0.79 -9.75
N ILE A 29 -3.53 0.10 -10.72
CA ILE A 29 -4.78 0.13 -11.48
C ILE A 29 -4.96 -1.12 -12.33
N GLY A 30 -6.15 -1.70 -12.26
CA GLY A 30 -6.57 -2.88 -13.00
C GLY A 30 -7.10 -4.00 -12.09
N ASP A 31 -7.33 -5.15 -12.72
CA ASP A 31 -7.79 -6.36 -12.07
C ASP A 31 -6.63 -7.31 -11.76
N TRP A 32 -6.75 -7.97 -10.60
CA TRP A 32 -5.71 -8.80 -10.04
C TRP A 32 -6.32 -10.10 -9.51
N LYS A 33 -5.66 -11.22 -9.81
CA LYS A 33 -5.81 -12.45 -9.04
C LYS A 33 -5.00 -12.31 -7.76
N VAL A 34 -5.58 -12.70 -6.64
CA VAL A 34 -5.00 -12.54 -5.29
C VAL A 34 -4.82 -13.91 -4.64
N VAL A 35 -3.66 -14.14 -4.03
CA VAL A 35 -3.39 -15.28 -3.16
C VAL A 35 -2.75 -14.74 -1.88
N GLU A 36 -3.47 -14.84 -0.77
CA GLU A 36 -3.04 -14.35 0.54
C GLU A 36 -2.73 -15.51 1.45
N THR A 37 -1.50 -15.59 1.94
CA THR A 37 -1.11 -16.45 3.06
C THR A 37 -1.17 -15.63 4.33
N ILE A 38 -2.07 -16.01 5.24
CA ILE A 38 -2.26 -15.37 6.54
C ILE A 38 -1.48 -16.16 7.60
N TYR A 39 -0.77 -15.47 8.49
CA TYR A 39 0.16 -16.03 9.49
C TYR A 39 1.19 -17.03 8.92
N PRO A 40 1.96 -16.63 7.90
CA PRO A 40 2.91 -17.53 7.23
C PRO A 40 3.97 -18.10 8.20
N GLY A 41 4.28 -19.38 8.07
CA GLY A 41 5.26 -20.10 8.87
C GLY A 41 4.80 -20.47 10.28
N THR A 42 3.49 -20.38 10.57
CA THR A 42 2.93 -20.70 11.89
C THR A 42 1.91 -21.83 11.81
N GLU A 43 1.57 -22.45 12.94
CA GLU A 43 0.49 -23.45 13.04
C GLU A 43 -0.90 -22.90 12.66
N LYS A 44 -1.04 -21.57 12.63
CA LYS A 44 -2.28 -20.87 12.25
C LYS A 44 -2.30 -20.46 10.77
N GLU A 45 -1.29 -20.84 9.99
CA GLU A 45 -1.20 -20.49 8.58
C GLU A 45 -2.44 -20.95 7.81
N TYR A 46 -2.93 -20.08 6.94
CA TYR A 46 -3.97 -20.45 5.99
C TYR A 46 -3.95 -19.55 4.76
N GLN A 47 -4.64 -19.98 3.70
CA GLN A 47 -4.72 -19.22 2.45
C GLN A 47 -6.11 -18.68 2.19
N GLU A 48 -6.15 -17.47 1.61
CA GLU A 48 -7.32 -16.89 0.97
C GLU A 48 -7.03 -16.64 -0.51
N ILE A 49 -7.96 -17.00 -1.39
CA ILE A 49 -7.80 -16.84 -2.84
C ILE A 49 -8.96 -16.03 -3.38
N GLY A 50 -8.68 -15.10 -4.29
CA GLY A 50 -9.74 -14.28 -4.86
C GLY A 50 -9.26 -13.28 -5.89
N LYS A 51 -9.95 -12.13 -5.91
CA LYS A 51 -9.72 -11.05 -6.87
C LYS A 51 -9.61 -9.71 -6.16
N ARG A 52 -8.84 -8.80 -6.75
CA ARG A 52 -8.76 -7.39 -6.37
C ARG A 52 -8.89 -6.52 -7.60
N THR A 53 -9.72 -5.50 -7.53
CA THR A 53 -9.89 -4.50 -8.58
C THR A 53 -9.50 -3.15 -8.01
N CYS A 54 -8.58 -2.47 -8.69
CA CYS A 54 -8.13 -1.14 -8.32
C CYS A 54 -8.48 -0.15 -9.42
N GLU A 55 -9.20 0.91 -9.07
CA GLU A 55 -9.67 1.92 -10.00
C GLU A 55 -9.51 3.33 -9.43
N TYR A 56 -9.53 4.32 -10.33
CA TYR A 56 -9.63 5.71 -9.93
C TYR A 56 -11.02 6.00 -9.34
N TYR A 57 -11.03 6.74 -8.24
CA TYR A 57 -12.24 7.08 -7.50
C TYR A 57 -12.29 8.59 -7.21
N LEU A 58 -13.49 9.13 -7.00
CA LEU A 58 -13.76 10.57 -6.78
C LEU A 58 -12.99 11.46 -7.77
N ASN A 59 -13.34 11.38 -9.04
CA ASN A 59 -12.74 12.16 -10.14
C ASN A 59 -11.22 11.99 -10.26
N GLY A 60 -10.70 10.82 -9.92
CA GLY A 60 -9.27 10.50 -10.00
C GLY A 60 -8.43 11.11 -8.88
N SER A 61 -9.05 11.68 -7.85
CA SER A 61 -8.32 12.17 -6.67
C SER A 61 -7.90 11.04 -5.72
N PHE A 62 -8.54 9.88 -5.84
CA PHE A 62 -8.31 8.69 -5.04
C PHE A 62 -8.09 7.47 -5.92
N ILE A 63 -7.46 6.45 -5.37
CA ILE A 63 -7.52 5.07 -5.87
C ILE A 63 -8.32 4.24 -4.86
N LYS A 64 -9.28 3.47 -5.34
CA LYS A 64 -10.02 2.48 -4.57
C LYS A 64 -9.59 1.10 -5.04
N CYS A 65 -9.13 0.26 -4.12
CA CYS A 65 -8.82 -1.14 -4.36
C CYS A 65 -9.76 -2.03 -3.55
N GLU A 66 -10.69 -2.70 -4.21
CA GLU A 66 -11.66 -3.62 -3.60
C GLU A 66 -11.21 -5.05 -3.80
N SER A 67 -11.31 -5.87 -2.75
CA SER A 67 -10.93 -7.28 -2.79
C SER A 67 -12.08 -8.16 -2.33
N LEU A 68 -12.19 -9.33 -2.95
CA LEU A 68 -13.08 -10.41 -2.56
C LEU A 68 -12.28 -11.71 -2.58
N THR A 69 -12.10 -12.33 -1.42
CA THR A 69 -11.30 -13.55 -1.21
C THR A 69 -12.11 -14.62 -0.50
N VAL A 70 -11.66 -15.88 -0.62
CA VAL A 70 -12.28 -17.05 0.03
C VAL A 70 -11.23 -17.77 0.88
N ASP A 71 -11.49 -17.94 2.18
CA ASP A 71 -10.67 -18.78 3.07
C ASP A 71 -10.78 -20.25 2.65
N GLN A 72 -9.64 -20.83 2.29
CA GLN A 72 -9.59 -22.18 1.73
C GLN A 72 -9.88 -23.29 2.76
N ARG A 73 -9.95 -22.99 4.06
CA ARG A 73 -10.25 -23.98 5.11
C ARG A 73 -11.74 -24.17 5.35
N ASN A 74 -12.52 -23.11 5.20
CA ASN A 74 -13.92 -23.06 5.61
C ASN A 74 -14.85 -22.44 4.56
N LEU A 75 -14.31 -22.04 3.40
CA LEU A 75 -15.03 -21.43 2.28
C LEU A 75 -15.74 -20.12 2.61
N ARG A 76 -15.33 -19.45 3.70
CA ARG A 76 -15.88 -18.15 4.08
C ARG A 76 -15.34 -17.09 3.14
N GLU A 77 -16.24 -16.29 2.60
CA GLU A 77 -15.90 -15.10 1.83
C GLU A 77 -15.51 -13.94 2.74
N ARG A 78 -14.53 -13.16 2.29
CA ARG A 78 -14.13 -11.89 2.89
C ARG A 78 -14.08 -10.82 1.82
N SER A 79 -14.64 -9.65 2.15
CA SER A 79 -14.50 -8.44 1.35
C SER A 79 -13.87 -7.33 2.17
N TYR A 80 -12.98 -6.57 1.52
CA TYR A 80 -12.37 -5.39 2.11
C TYR A 80 -11.92 -4.42 1.01
N ALA A 81 -11.69 -3.16 1.38
CA ALA A 81 -11.29 -2.12 0.45
C ALA A 81 -10.18 -1.22 1.01
N TYR A 82 -9.31 -0.75 0.13
CA TYR A 82 -8.38 0.34 0.41
C TYR A 82 -8.80 1.60 -0.34
N ILE A 83 -8.89 2.73 0.37
CA ILE A 83 -9.07 4.06 -0.22
C ILE A 83 -7.77 4.83 -0.04
N ILE A 84 -7.15 5.24 -1.15
CA ILE A 84 -5.80 5.78 -1.21
C ILE A 84 -5.84 7.18 -1.80
N ASN A 85 -5.20 8.15 -1.15
CA ASN A 85 -4.98 9.48 -1.71
C ASN A 85 -3.60 10.02 -1.37
N TYR A 86 -3.09 10.91 -2.20
CA TYR A 86 -1.84 11.60 -1.92
C TYR A 86 -2.08 12.82 -1.00
N HIS A 87 -1.31 12.94 0.08
CA HIS A 87 -1.38 14.05 1.03
C HIS A 87 -0.16 14.96 0.92
N LYS A 88 -0.28 15.97 0.07
CA LYS A 88 0.81 16.88 -0.32
C LYS A 88 1.59 17.52 0.85
N LYS A 89 0.92 17.84 1.97
CA LYS A 89 1.58 18.49 3.11
C LYS A 89 2.48 17.52 3.91
N GLU A 90 2.13 16.24 3.92
CA GLU A 90 2.91 15.21 4.64
C GLU A 90 3.84 14.42 3.71
N ASP A 91 3.72 14.62 2.39
CA ASP A 91 4.50 13.90 1.38
C ASP A 91 4.37 12.37 1.50
N VAL A 92 3.12 11.92 1.66
CA VAL A 92 2.76 10.50 1.82
C VAL A 92 1.45 10.17 1.11
N PHE A 93 1.24 8.91 0.82
CA PHE A 93 -0.09 8.41 0.48
C PHE A 93 -0.81 8.01 1.77
N LEU A 94 -1.96 8.62 2.02
CA LEU A 94 -2.86 8.22 3.08
C LEU A 94 -3.74 7.10 2.57
N VAL A 95 -3.79 5.99 3.32
CA VAL A 95 -4.58 4.82 2.97
C VAL A 95 -5.51 4.49 4.10
N THR A 96 -6.79 4.33 3.79
CA THR A 96 -7.80 3.84 4.71
C THR A 96 -8.18 2.42 4.31
N SER A 97 -7.88 1.46 5.17
CA SER A 97 -8.31 0.06 5.07
C SER A 97 -9.68 -0.10 5.72
N LEU A 98 -10.64 -0.53 4.91
CA LEU A 98 -12.01 -0.87 5.28
C LEU A 98 -12.12 -2.40 5.26
N ALA A 99 -11.81 -3.04 6.38
CA ALA A 99 -11.91 -4.48 6.55
C ALA A 99 -12.62 -4.80 7.87
N HIS A 100 -13.54 -5.76 7.84
CA HIS A 100 -14.31 -6.14 9.02
C HIS A 100 -13.55 -7.13 9.93
N ASP A 101 -12.71 -7.98 9.34
CA ASP A 101 -12.03 -9.09 10.02
C ASP A 101 -10.64 -9.40 9.44
N PHE A 102 -10.02 -8.42 8.77
CA PHE A 102 -8.64 -8.53 8.32
C PHE A 102 -7.67 -7.99 9.39
N PRO A 103 -6.47 -8.59 9.56
CA PRO A 103 -5.50 -8.14 10.56
C PRO A 103 -5.08 -6.67 10.42
N LEU A 104 -5.25 -6.06 9.25
CA LEU A 104 -4.98 -4.64 8.98
C LEU A 104 -6.25 -3.88 8.59
N HIS A 105 -6.79 -3.12 9.53
CA HIS A 105 -7.86 -2.15 9.30
C HIS A 105 -7.43 -0.78 9.85
N GLY A 106 -8.04 0.29 9.32
CA GLY A 106 -7.76 1.66 9.77
C GLY A 106 -6.81 2.43 8.84
N LYS A 107 -6.04 3.35 9.40
CA LYS A 107 -5.24 4.32 8.63
C LYS A 107 -3.78 3.89 8.52
N HIS A 108 -3.24 4.00 7.32
CA HIS A 108 -1.85 3.73 6.99
C HIS A 108 -1.23 4.93 6.28
N LYS A 109 0.07 5.13 6.49
CA LYS A 109 0.89 6.03 5.66
C LYS A 109 1.78 5.17 4.78
N TRP A 110 1.74 5.43 3.48
CA TRP A 110 2.52 4.75 2.48
C TRP A 110 3.56 5.71 1.91
N PHE A 111 4.79 5.22 1.81
CA PHE A 111 5.96 5.93 1.34
C PHE A 111 6.54 5.16 0.15
N LEU A 112 6.68 5.81 -1.00
CA LEU A 112 7.42 5.22 -2.12
C LEU A 112 8.92 5.22 -1.79
N ASP A 113 9.60 4.13 -2.11
CA ASP A 113 11.05 4.08 -2.05
C ASP A 113 11.68 4.95 -3.15
N LYS A 114 12.95 5.31 -2.96
CA LYS A 114 13.67 6.19 -3.90
C LYS A 114 13.83 5.58 -5.29
N GLU A 115 13.75 4.26 -5.38
CA GLU A 115 13.95 3.49 -6.61
C GLU A 115 12.62 3.28 -7.36
N ASN A 116 11.50 3.71 -6.80
CA ASN A 116 10.15 3.46 -7.29
C ASN A 116 9.91 1.98 -7.63
N LYS A 117 10.23 1.09 -6.69
CA LYS A 117 10.00 -0.36 -6.79
C LYS A 117 9.26 -0.94 -5.59
N ARG A 118 9.15 -0.18 -4.50
CA ARG A 118 8.51 -0.62 -3.25
C ARG A 118 7.78 0.52 -2.55
N ILE A 119 6.59 0.21 -2.06
CA ILE A 119 5.93 1.02 -1.03
C ILE A 119 6.29 0.47 0.34
N ASN A 120 6.64 1.35 1.27
CA ASN A 120 6.70 1.04 2.70
C ASN A 120 5.46 1.62 3.37
N ALA A 121 4.71 0.79 4.08
CA ALA A 121 3.49 1.16 4.77
C ALA A 121 3.69 1.07 6.28
N ILE A 122 3.21 2.07 7.01
CA ILE A 122 3.23 2.11 8.47
C ILE A 122 1.83 2.43 8.98
N SER A 123 1.34 1.65 9.93
CA SER A 123 0.17 2.01 10.74
C SER A 123 0.63 2.29 12.17
N PRO A 124 0.50 3.54 12.66
CA PRO A 124 0.99 3.92 13.98
C PRO A 124 0.15 3.34 15.12
N LYS A 125 -1.11 2.94 14.88
CA LYS A 125 -1.96 2.24 15.85
C LYS A 125 -3.10 1.54 15.11
N ASN A 126 -3.25 0.23 15.35
CA ASN A 126 -4.43 -0.51 14.92
C ASN A 126 -5.48 -0.54 16.04
N VAL A 127 -6.76 -0.61 15.69
CA VAL A 127 -7.87 -0.62 16.65
C VAL A 127 -7.95 -1.96 17.39
N ILE A 128 -7.38 -3.03 16.82
CA ILE A 128 -7.26 -4.34 17.47
C ILE A 128 -5.87 -4.49 18.11
N GLU A 129 -5.85 -4.58 19.45
CA GLU A 129 -4.75 -5.10 20.29
C GLU A 129 -3.47 -4.25 20.51
N ASP A 130 -3.50 -2.91 20.39
CA ASP A 130 -2.32 -2.04 20.66
C ASP A 130 -1.04 -2.43 19.88
N ARG A 131 -1.19 -3.11 18.74
CA ARG A 131 -0.06 -3.55 17.91
C ARG A 131 0.37 -2.49 16.89
N PHE A 132 1.67 -2.44 16.62
CA PHE A 132 2.25 -1.68 15.52
C PHE A 132 2.29 -2.53 14.26
N PHE A 133 2.00 -1.92 13.11
CA PHE A 133 2.01 -2.62 11.82
C PHE A 133 2.94 -1.94 10.84
N ARG A 134 3.69 -2.77 10.12
CA ARG A 134 4.47 -2.38 8.95
C ARG A 134 4.11 -3.30 7.81
N ALA A 135 4.14 -2.76 6.60
CA ALA A 135 3.99 -3.56 5.40
C ALA A 135 4.89 -3.05 4.29
N THR A 136 5.16 -3.91 3.31
CA THR A 136 5.83 -3.54 2.08
C THR A 136 5.02 -4.02 0.90
N ILE A 137 4.93 -3.23 -0.16
CA ILE A 137 4.34 -3.64 -1.43
C ILE A 137 5.45 -3.54 -2.47
N SER A 138 5.95 -4.68 -2.92
CA SER A 138 6.91 -4.74 -4.03
C SER A 138 6.16 -4.73 -5.34
N TYR A 139 6.51 -3.80 -6.23
CA TYR A 139 5.95 -3.66 -7.57
C TYR A 139 7.03 -3.58 -8.66
N ALA A 140 8.22 -4.09 -8.35
CA ALA A 140 9.32 -4.21 -9.30
C ALA A 140 8.97 -5.02 -10.57
N ASN A 141 7.86 -5.78 -10.55
CA ASN A 141 7.28 -6.43 -11.71
C ASN A 141 5.88 -5.84 -11.94
N GLU A 142 5.66 -5.22 -13.10
CA GLU A 142 4.38 -4.54 -13.42
C GLU A 142 3.17 -5.47 -13.47
N LYS A 143 3.39 -6.78 -13.64
CA LYS A 143 2.33 -7.81 -13.66
C LYS A 143 2.18 -8.54 -12.33
N LYS A 144 2.99 -8.21 -11.31
CA LYS A 144 2.99 -8.91 -10.03
C LYS A 144 3.27 -7.96 -8.87
N LEU A 145 2.35 -7.90 -7.92
CA LEU A 145 2.59 -7.21 -6.64
C LEU A 145 2.82 -8.24 -5.54
N VAL A 146 3.74 -7.94 -4.63
CA VAL A 146 3.95 -8.76 -3.43
C VAL A 146 3.83 -7.87 -2.21
N TRP A 147 2.77 -8.09 -1.46
CA TRP A 147 2.46 -7.42 -0.23
C TRP A 147 2.91 -8.30 0.93
N ASN A 148 3.65 -7.72 1.87
CA ASN A 148 4.02 -8.40 3.10
C ASN A 148 3.66 -7.50 4.26
N GLY A 149 3.21 -8.06 5.37
CA GLY A 149 3.05 -7.28 6.58
C GLY A 149 3.42 -8.01 7.84
N TRP A 150 3.81 -7.19 8.80
CA TRP A 150 4.32 -7.60 10.08
C TRP A 150 3.60 -6.83 11.18
N SER A 151 3.43 -7.48 12.33
CA SER A 151 2.97 -6.84 13.55
C SER A 151 3.98 -7.00 14.68
N SER A 152 4.02 -6.03 15.59
CA SER A 152 4.70 -6.15 16.88
C SER A 152 3.77 -5.68 18.01
N LYS A 153 3.81 -6.36 19.16
CA LYS A 153 2.97 -6.07 20.34
C LYS A 153 3.43 -4.85 21.14
N PHE A 154 4.66 -4.38 20.97
CA PHE A 154 5.17 -3.18 21.64
C PHE A 154 6.07 -2.39 20.69
N LEU A 155 6.02 -1.06 20.73
CA LEU A 155 6.89 -0.18 19.93
C LEU A 155 8.39 -0.53 20.14
N ASN A 156 8.70 -1.04 21.34
CA ASN A 156 10.05 -1.37 21.82
C ASN A 156 10.41 -2.86 21.71
N ASP A 157 9.45 -3.77 21.53
CA ASP A 157 9.77 -5.17 21.22
C ASP A 157 10.18 -5.25 19.75
N LYS A 158 11.45 -5.61 19.55
CA LYS A 158 12.09 -5.65 18.23
C LYS A 158 11.57 -6.79 17.34
N GLU A 159 10.80 -7.72 17.89
CA GLU A 159 10.34 -8.89 17.18
C GLU A 159 9.11 -8.57 16.33
N TRP A 160 9.37 -8.35 15.04
CA TRP A 160 8.34 -8.24 14.02
C TRP A 160 7.94 -9.63 13.55
N VAL A 161 6.69 -10.00 13.78
CA VAL A 161 6.13 -11.27 13.31
C VAL A 161 5.38 -11.02 12.02
N GLN A 162 5.69 -11.79 10.97
CA GLN A 162 4.95 -11.71 9.71
C GLN A 162 3.54 -12.26 9.91
N ILE A 163 2.54 -11.47 9.52
CA ILE A 163 1.13 -11.80 9.71
C ILE A 163 0.38 -12.01 8.41
N PHE A 164 0.94 -11.54 7.29
CA PHE A 164 0.42 -11.88 5.97
C PHE A 164 1.49 -11.77 4.87
N ASN A 165 1.29 -12.53 3.81
CA ASN A 165 1.95 -12.43 2.52
C ASN A 165 0.88 -12.51 1.44
N ASP A 166 0.70 -11.46 0.65
CA ASP A 166 -0.25 -11.42 -0.45
C ASP A 166 0.51 -11.29 -1.77
N VAL A 167 0.30 -12.25 -2.65
CA VAL A 167 0.84 -12.26 -4.01
C VAL A 167 -0.31 -12.00 -4.97
N THR A 168 -0.24 -10.86 -5.66
CA THR A 168 -1.17 -10.54 -6.73
C THR A 168 -0.54 -10.65 -8.09
N THR A 169 -1.31 -11.18 -9.04
CA THR A 169 -0.92 -11.26 -10.46
C THR A 169 -1.98 -10.57 -11.29
N LYS A 170 -1.56 -9.66 -12.17
CA LYS A 170 -2.47 -8.91 -13.03
C LYS A 170 -3.23 -9.85 -13.95
N THR A 171 -4.54 -9.66 -14.08
CA THR A 171 -5.36 -10.38 -15.04
C THR A 171 -5.60 -9.48 -16.25
N ASP A 172 -5.37 -10.03 -17.44
CA ASP A 172 -5.64 -9.36 -18.72
C ASP A 172 -7.15 -9.27 -19.00
#